data_AF-A0A382SGJ0-F1
#
_entry.id   AF-A0A382SGJ0-F1
#
_cell.length_a   1.000
_cell.length_b   1.000
_cell.length_c   1.000
_cell.angle_alpha   90.00
_cell.angle_beta   90.00
_cell.angle_gamma   90.00
#
_symmetry.space_group_name_H-M   'P 1'
#
loop_
_entity.id
_entity.type
_entity.pdbx_description
1 polymer ?
#
loop_
_entity_poly.entity_id
_entity_poly.type
_entity_poly.pdbx_seq_one_letter_code
_entity_poly.pdbx_strand_id
1 'polypeptide(L)'
;MVDITPFKGLLFNQEKTGPINQVTAPPYDVISLEQQNELYKKNPYNVVRLILEKQYSEDDEKKNRYTRSASTFKRWLEDGILVKDHKPSFYVYSQEYIYEGEPVCRVGFFARVRLEEFSSGNICPHEFTLAKAKK
;
A
#
# COMPACT_ATOMS: atom_id res chain seq x y z
N MET A 1 -21.33 2.98 -18.41
CA MET A 1 -19.96 3.43 -18.75
C MET A 1 -19.32 3.91 -17.47
N VAL A 2 -18.18 3.32 -17.10
CA VAL A 2 -17.49 3.64 -15.85
C VAL A 2 -16.84 5.02 -15.97
N ASP A 3 -17.08 5.89 -15.00
CA ASP A 3 -16.50 7.23 -14.94
C ASP A 3 -15.25 7.21 -14.07
N ILE A 4 -14.10 7.51 -14.68
CA ILE A 4 -12.79 7.51 -14.05
C ILE A 4 -12.08 8.85 -14.20
N THR A 5 -11.38 9.26 -13.15
CA THR A 5 -10.58 10.49 -13.15
C THR A 5 -9.17 10.25 -12.60
N PRO A 6 -8.16 10.96 -13.12
CA PRO A 6 -6.81 10.89 -12.58
C PRO A 6 -6.74 11.55 -11.19
N PHE A 7 -5.70 11.24 -10.43
CA PHE A 7 -5.47 11.82 -9.10
C PHE A 7 -4.00 12.09 -8.84
N LYS A 8 -3.72 12.92 -7.83
CA LYS A 8 -2.36 13.17 -7.37
C LYS A 8 -2.00 12.11 -6.33
N GLY A 9 -1.30 11.07 -6.77
CA GLY A 9 -0.77 10.00 -5.95
C GLY A 9 0.31 10.50 -5.00
N LEU A 10 0.52 9.72 -3.94
CA LEU A 10 1.55 9.93 -2.94
C LEU A 10 2.59 8.83 -3.12
N LEU A 11 3.79 9.20 -3.54
CA LEU A 11 4.84 8.26 -3.96
C LEU A 11 6.10 8.45 -3.10
N PHE A 12 6.92 7.42 -3.04
CA PHE A 12 8.25 7.53 -2.44
C PHE A 12 9.16 8.41 -3.30
N ASN A 13 9.89 9.30 -2.63
CA ASN A 13 10.96 10.06 -3.25
C ASN A 13 12.23 9.19 -3.37
N GLN A 14 12.44 8.61 -4.56
CA GLN A 14 13.55 7.68 -4.81
C GLN A 14 14.93 8.32 -4.69
N GLU A 15 15.06 9.66 -4.77
CA GLU A 15 16.33 10.35 -4.50
C GLU A 15 16.73 10.24 -3.01
N LYS A 16 15.74 10.16 -2.11
CA LYS A 16 15.96 10.02 -0.66
C LYS A 16 15.91 8.58 -0.19
N THR A 17 14.99 7.79 -0.74
CA THR A 17 14.74 6.43 -0.27
C THR A 17 15.57 5.37 -0.98
N GLY A 18 16.13 5.71 -2.14
CA GLY A 18 16.63 4.74 -3.09
C GLY A 18 15.50 4.02 -3.83
N PRO A 19 15.81 2.88 -4.48
CA PRO A 19 14.89 2.20 -5.38
C PRO A 19 13.69 1.60 -4.64
N ILE A 20 12.54 1.54 -5.33
CA ILE A 20 11.24 1.19 -4.74
C ILE A 20 11.24 -0.18 -4.04
N ASN A 21 11.99 -1.15 -4.56
CA ASN A 21 12.09 -2.50 -3.99
C ASN A 21 12.73 -2.53 -2.59
N GLN A 22 13.42 -1.47 -2.17
CA GLN A 22 13.99 -1.35 -0.83
C GLN A 22 12.96 -0.86 0.20
N VAL A 23 11.93 -0.13 -0.25
CA VAL A 23 10.94 0.50 0.62
C VAL A 23 9.56 -0.16 0.59
N THR A 24 9.33 -1.13 -0.28
CA THR A 24 8.10 -1.94 -0.28
C THR A 24 8.17 -3.14 0.66
N ALA A 25 7.00 -3.65 1.04
CA ALA A 25 6.83 -4.84 1.88
C ALA A 25 5.67 -5.70 1.32
N PRO A 26 5.62 -7.00 1.67
CA PRO A 26 4.43 -7.81 1.46
C PRO A 26 3.19 -7.23 2.19
N PRO A 27 1.99 -7.72 1.90
CA PRO A 27 0.80 -7.44 2.71
C PRO A 27 1.03 -7.74 4.19
N TYR A 28 0.49 -6.91 5.09
CA TYR A 28 0.81 -6.97 6.53
C TYR A 28 0.37 -8.28 7.20
N ASP A 29 -0.64 -8.94 6.64
CA ASP A 29 -1.26 -10.18 7.13
C ASP A 29 -0.42 -11.42 6.84
N VAL A 30 0.59 -11.32 5.97
CA VAL A 30 1.52 -12.42 5.65
C VAL A 30 2.94 -12.20 6.20
N ILE A 31 3.18 -11.09 6.91
CA ILE A 31 4.51 -10.76 7.46
C ILE A 31 4.69 -11.41 8.84
N SER A 32 5.73 -12.24 8.98
CA SER A 32 6.18 -12.77 10.27
C SER A 32 6.95 -11.72 11.10
N LEU A 33 7.14 -11.98 12.40
CA LEU A 33 7.95 -11.09 13.25
C LEU A 33 9.41 -11.00 12.79
N GLU A 34 9.97 -12.10 12.30
CA GLU A 34 11.32 -12.14 11.74
C GLU A 34 11.41 -11.27 10.46
N GLN A 35 10.48 -11.47 9.52
CA GLN A 35 10.39 -10.68 8.30
C GLN A 35 10.17 -9.19 8.59
N GLN A 36 9.36 -8.86 9.59
CA GLN A 36 9.19 -7.47 10.03
C GLN A 36 10.54 -6.87 10.45
N ASN A 37 11.34 -7.59 11.24
CA ASN A 37 12.67 -7.12 11.63
C ASN A 37 13.63 -6.96 10.45
N GLU A 38 13.59 -7.86 9.48
CA GLU A 38 14.38 -7.75 8.25
C GLU A 38 13.98 -6.52 7.43
N LEU A 39 12.68 -6.28 7.24
CA LEU A 39 12.17 -5.10 6.53
C LEU A 39 12.58 -3.80 7.21
N TYR A 40 12.62 -3.76 8.55
CA TYR A 40 13.12 -2.61 9.31
C TYR A 40 14.61 -2.34 9.08
N LYS A 41 15.41 -3.41 8.93
CA LYS A 41 16.85 -3.32 8.64
C LYS A 41 17.12 -2.99 7.17
N LYS A 42 16.24 -3.43 6.26
CA LYS A 42 16.38 -3.27 4.81
C LYS A 42 16.46 -1.80 4.40
N ASN A 43 15.54 -0.98 4.91
CA ASN A 43 15.53 0.45 4.63
C ASN A 43 14.83 1.21 5.77
N PRO A 44 15.38 2.35 6.24
CA PRO A 44 14.73 3.17 7.26
C PRO A 44 13.34 3.66 6.85
N TYR A 45 13.08 3.79 5.55
CA TYR A 45 11.81 4.23 4.97
C TYR A 45 10.93 3.08 4.47
N ASN A 46 11.18 1.84 4.90
CA ASN A 46 10.34 0.71 4.48
C ASN A 46 8.89 0.87 4.98
N VAL A 47 7.94 0.68 4.06
CA VAL A 47 6.49 0.87 4.26
C VAL A 47 5.91 -0.02 5.36
N VAL A 48 6.62 -1.06 5.79
CA VAL A 48 6.27 -1.86 6.97
C VAL A 48 5.98 -0.98 8.20
N ARG A 49 6.62 0.19 8.33
CA ARG A 49 6.37 1.15 9.42
C ARG A 49 4.99 1.82 9.37
N LEU A 50 4.35 1.78 8.20
CA LEU A 50 3.01 2.30 8.00
C LEU A 50 1.95 1.19 8.05
N ILE A 51 2.25 0.01 7.51
CA ILE A 51 1.27 -1.09 7.39
C ILE A 51 1.31 -2.07 8.57
N LEU A 52 2.47 -2.24 9.22
CA LEU A 52 2.69 -3.18 10.31
C LEU A 52 3.80 -2.67 11.23
N GLU A 53 3.52 -1.61 11.97
CA GLU A 53 4.47 -1.06 12.94
C GLU A 53 4.66 -2.00 14.14
N LYS A 54 5.81 -1.90 14.80
CA LYS A 54 6.14 -2.74 15.96
C LYS A 54 5.20 -2.47 17.13
N GLN A 55 4.85 -3.55 17.82
CA GLN A 55 4.19 -3.53 19.12
C GLN A 55 5.23 -3.73 20.20
N TYR A 56 5.02 -3.05 21.32
CA TYR A 56 5.89 -3.16 22.49
C TYR A 56 5.05 -3.41 23.74
N SER A 57 5.70 -3.93 24.78
CA SER A 57 5.07 -4.25 26.08
C SER A 57 4.44 -3.03 26.75
N GLU A 58 5.00 -1.86 26.51
CA GLU A 58 4.58 -0.56 27.05
C GLU A 58 3.48 0.12 26.24
N ASP A 59 2.97 -0.52 25.19
CA ASP A 59 1.89 0.04 24.38
C ASP A 59 0.59 0.16 25.20
N ASP A 60 -0.08 1.28 25.04
CA ASP A 60 -1.38 1.58 25.64
C ASP A 60 -2.37 2.14 24.60
N GLU A 61 -3.57 2.53 25.04
CA GLU A 61 -4.61 3.06 24.15
C GLU A 61 -4.19 4.35 23.41
N LYS A 62 -3.28 5.14 23.99
CA LYS A 62 -2.83 6.44 23.47
C LYS A 62 -1.52 6.31 22.68
N LYS A 63 -0.65 5.38 23.07
CA LYS A 63 0.68 5.16 22.49
C LYS A 63 0.81 3.69 22.09
N ASN A 64 0.63 3.43 20.81
CA ASN A 64 0.71 2.08 20.25
C ASN A 64 1.21 2.12 18.81
N ARG A 65 1.27 0.95 18.18
CA ARG A 65 1.65 0.80 16.77
C ARG A 65 0.94 1.79 15.82
N TYR A 66 -0.35 2.06 16.02
CA TYR A 66 -1.11 2.92 15.11
C TYR A 66 -0.71 4.39 15.28
N THR A 67 -0.56 4.87 16.51
CA THR A 67 -0.12 6.26 16.75
C THR A 67 1.33 6.47 16.35
N ARG A 68 2.19 5.44 16.43
CA ARG A 68 3.53 5.45 15.82
C ARG A 68 3.47 5.49 14.29
N SER A 69 2.68 4.66 13.62
CA SER A 69 2.52 4.72 12.15
C SER A 69 2.02 6.08 11.68
N ALA A 70 1.04 6.68 12.37
CA ALA A 70 0.54 8.01 12.05
C ALA A 70 1.63 9.09 12.19
N SER A 71 2.42 9.02 13.26
CA SER A 71 3.55 9.94 13.48
C SER A 71 4.64 9.77 12.42
N THR A 72 4.97 8.53 12.05
CA THR A 72 5.91 8.21 10.97
C THR A 72 5.42 8.74 9.63
N PHE A 73 4.14 8.51 9.30
CA PHE A 73 3.54 9.01 8.07
C PHE A 73 3.60 10.53 7.97
N LYS A 74 3.22 11.24 9.03
CA LYS A 74 3.30 12.71 9.09
C LYS A 74 4.72 13.20 8.87
N ARG A 75 5.68 12.62 9.59
CA ARG A 75 7.10 12.95 9.42
C ARG A 75 7.59 12.69 8.00
N TRP A 76 7.20 11.59 7.37
CA TRP A 76 7.60 11.29 5.99
C TRP A 76 7.04 12.27 4.97
N LEU A 77 5.86 12.85 5.21
CA LEU A 77 5.34 13.94 4.39
C LEU A 77 6.16 15.22 4.59
N GLU A 78 6.43 15.59 5.84
CA GLU A 78 7.20 16.79 6.21
C GLU A 78 8.65 16.72 5.68
N ASP A 79 9.29 15.55 5.82
CA ASP A 79 10.66 15.30 5.38
C ASP A 79 10.76 15.06 3.86
N GLY A 80 9.64 15.04 3.13
CA GLY A 80 9.60 14.78 1.69
C GLY A 80 10.09 13.39 1.29
N ILE A 81 9.90 12.40 2.17
CA ILE A 81 10.09 10.97 1.90
C ILE A 81 8.93 10.43 1.06
N LEU A 82 7.72 10.87 1.41
CA LEU A 82 6.52 10.68 0.60
C LEU A 82 6.15 12.02 -0.02
N VAL A 83 6.07 12.07 -1.34
CA VAL A 83 5.81 13.30 -2.10
C VAL A 83 4.57 13.10 -2.97
N LYS A 84 3.71 14.11 -2.97
CA LYS A 84 2.50 14.13 -3.79
C LYS A 84 2.84 14.62 -5.19
N ASP A 85 2.35 13.92 -6.21
CA ASP A 85 2.58 14.33 -7.59
C ASP A 85 2.05 15.74 -7.88
N HIS A 86 2.78 16.46 -8.73
CA HIS A 86 2.44 17.83 -9.10
C HIS A 86 1.15 17.92 -9.93
N LYS A 87 0.88 16.92 -10.76
CA LYS A 87 -0.28 16.85 -11.66
C LYS A 87 -1.09 15.58 -11.39
N PRO A 88 -2.43 15.61 -11.58
CA PRO A 88 -3.23 14.38 -11.56
C PRO A 88 -2.75 13.42 -12.66
N SER A 89 -2.59 12.15 -12.31
CA SER A 89 -2.12 11.10 -13.22
C SER A 89 -2.95 9.82 -13.07
N PHE A 90 -2.89 8.96 -14.08
CA PHE A 90 -3.23 7.54 -13.96
C PHE A 90 -1.94 6.77 -13.70
N TYR A 91 -1.96 5.82 -12.77
CA TYR A 91 -0.77 5.07 -12.36
C TYR A 91 -0.83 3.67 -12.93
N VAL A 92 -0.05 3.37 -13.96
CA VAL A 92 0.02 2.03 -14.54
C VAL A 92 0.87 1.13 -13.65
N TYR A 93 0.44 -0.11 -13.48
CA TYR A 93 1.25 -1.16 -12.84
C TYR A 93 1.19 -2.43 -13.68
N SER A 94 2.28 -3.19 -13.66
CA SER A 94 2.34 -4.53 -14.23
C SER A 94 2.71 -5.54 -13.14
N GLN A 95 2.21 -6.76 -13.30
CA GLN A 95 2.52 -7.91 -12.47
C GLN A 95 2.93 -9.04 -13.41
N GLU A 96 4.16 -9.52 -13.24
CA GLU A 96 4.69 -10.67 -13.96
C GLU A 96 4.76 -11.86 -13.02
N TYR A 97 4.22 -13.00 -13.46
CA TYR A 97 4.19 -14.24 -12.67
C TYR A 97 4.10 -15.46 -13.59
N ILE A 98 4.40 -16.64 -13.04
CA ILE A 98 4.21 -17.92 -13.76
C ILE A 98 2.84 -18.50 -13.41
N TYR A 99 2.08 -18.89 -14.42
CA TYR A 99 0.80 -19.58 -14.28
C TYR A 99 0.79 -20.82 -15.17
N GLU A 100 0.57 -21.99 -14.56
CA GLU A 100 0.60 -23.29 -15.26
C GLU A 100 1.87 -23.54 -16.10
N GLY A 101 3.01 -23.03 -15.62
CA GLY A 101 4.31 -23.15 -16.29
C GLY A 101 4.61 -22.06 -17.31
N GLU A 102 3.64 -21.22 -17.65
CA GLU A 102 3.78 -20.16 -18.65
C GLU A 102 3.95 -18.78 -18.00
N PRO A 103 4.79 -17.89 -18.57
CA PRO A 103 4.89 -16.50 -18.10
C PRO A 103 3.63 -15.71 -18.47
N VAL A 104 3.07 -15.04 -17.47
CA VAL A 104 1.90 -14.16 -17.61
C VAL A 104 2.26 -12.76 -17.15
N CYS A 105 1.83 -11.74 -17.91
CA CYS A 105 1.89 -10.34 -17.52
C CYS A 105 0.47 -9.79 -17.38
N ARG A 106 0.13 -9.31 -16.19
CA ARG A 106 -1.12 -8.57 -15.92
C ARG A 106 -0.80 -7.09 -15.83
N VAL A 107 -1.42 -6.29 -16.68
CA VAL A 107 -1.29 -4.83 -16.65
C VAL A 107 -2.59 -4.23 -16.15
N GLY A 108 -2.48 -3.27 -15.23
CA GLY A 108 -3.60 -2.52 -14.69
C GLY A 108 -3.19 -1.08 -14.42
N PHE A 109 -4.12 -0.29 -13.88
CA PHE A 109 -3.82 1.07 -13.47
C PHE A 109 -4.70 1.51 -12.30
N PHE A 110 -4.23 2.52 -11.57
CA PHE A 110 -5.00 3.17 -10.51
C PHE A 110 -5.64 4.46 -11.02
N ALA A 111 -6.92 4.61 -10.70
CA ALA A 111 -7.74 5.79 -10.98
C ALA A 111 -8.75 6.00 -9.85
N ARG A 112 -9.32 7.20 -9.77
CA ARG A 112 -10.55 7.41 -8.99
C ARG A 112 -11.73 6.96 -9.83
N VAL A 113 -12.67 6.26 -9.21
CA VAL A 113 -13.94 5.87 -9.83
C VAL A 113 -15.10 6.60 -9.15
N ARG A 114 -16.08 7.04 -9.94
CA ARG A 114 -17.31 7.64 -9.41
C ARG A 114 -18.08 6.58 -8.60
N LEU A 115 -18.53 6.94 -7.40
CA LEU A 115 -19.43 6.10 -6.63
C LEU A 115 -20.78 6.01 -7.34
N GLU A 116 -21.33 4.80 -7.41
CA GLU A 116 -22.64 4.52 -7.98
C GLU A 116 -23.30 3.36 -7.24
N GLU A 117 -24.63 3.28 -7.34
CA GLU A 117 -25.39 2.17 -6.79
C GLU A 117 -24.91 0.84 -7.38
N PHE A 118 -24.77 -0.17 -6.54
CA PHE A 118 -24.29 -1.49 -6.98
C PHE A 118 -25.19 -2.10 -8.06
N SER A 119 -26.49 -1.79 -8.03
CA SER A 119 -27.48 -2.21 -9.02
C SER A 119 -27.21 -1.69 -10.44
N SER A 120 -26.35 -0.68 -10.59
CA SER A 120 -25.95 -0.16 -11.91
C SER A 120 -25.10 -1.15 -12.73
N GLY A 121 -24.51 -2.16 -12.09
CA GLY A 121 -23.79 -3.26 -12.76
C GLY A 121 -22.47 -2.90 -13.44
N ASN A 122 -22.04 -1.63 -13.36
CA ASN A 122 -20.80 -1.14 -13.97
C ASN A 122 -19.55 -1.48 -13.12
N ILE A 123 -19.70 -1.71 -11.82
CA ILE A 123 -18.62 -2.06 -10.89
C ILE A 123 -18.79 -3.51 -10.44
N CYS A 124 -17.87 -4.37 -10.86
CA CYS A 124 -17.85 -5.76 -10.41
C CYS A 124 -17.30 -5.84 -8.97
N PRO A 125 -17.90 -6.64 -8.09
CA PRO A 125 -17.33 -6.91 -6.77
C PRO A 125 -16.02 -7.67 -6.90
N HIS A 126 -15.17 -7.58 -5.88
CA HIS A 126 -13.99 -8.43 -5.79
C HIS A 126 -14.43 -9.91 -5.78
N GLU A 127 -13.96 -10.69 -6.75
CA GLU A 127 -14.25 -12.13 -6.78
C GLU A 127 -13.58 -12.81 -5.57
N PHE A 128 -14.25 -13.76 -4.93
CA PHE A 128 -13.73 -14.46 -3.74
C PHE A 128 -13.45 -13.56 -2.52
N THR A 129 -14.37 -12.67 -2.16
CA THR A 129 -14.38 -12.12 -0.80
C THR A 129 -14.46 -13.28 0.19
N LEU A 130 -13.47 -13.43 1.07
CA LEU A 130 -13.47 -14.44 2.13
C LEU A 130 -14.87 -14.49 2.78
N ALA A 131 -15.47 -15.67 2.81
CA ALA A 131 -16.75 -15.87 3.47
C ALA A 131 -16.56 -15.67 4.99
N LYS A 132 -16.76 -14.43 5.44
CA LYS A 132 -16.85 -13.96 6.83
C LYS A 132 -15.52 -13.80 7.59
N ALA A 133 -15.22 -12.56 7.95
CA ALA A 133 -14.89 -12.31 9.35
C ALA A 133 -16.18 -12.56 10.16
N LYS A 134 -16.40 -13.80 10.62
CA LYS A 134 -17.44 -14.05 11.62
C LYS A 134 -16.94 -13.38 12.91
N LYS A 135 -17.85 -12.65 13.56
CA LYS A 135 -17.70 -12.10 14.90
C LYS A 135 -17.03 -13.07 15.87
#